data_AF-A0A7X7KJN4-F1
#
_entry.id   AF-A0A7X7KJN4-F1
#
_cell.length_a   1.000
_cell.length_b   1.000
_cell.length_c   1.000
_cell.angle_alpha   90.00
_cell.angle_beta   90.00
_cell.angle_gamma   90.00
#
_symmetry.space_group_name_H-M   'P 1'
#
loop_
_entity.id
_entity.type
_entity.pdbx_description
1 polymer ?
#
loop_
_entity_poly.entity_id
_entity_poly.type
_entity_poly.pdbx_seq_one_letter_code
_entity_poly.pdbx_strand_id
1 'polypeptide(L)'
;MSPIPRHSSRPAADPPGPASDRPGPAASSPSPGLADEAAPTTPPATAGRDTRNPTEHRPNAWRAVLPDLAAFALGLGLAYVLTWETADLVWSLWLGSLIIGYLTILTTLGSAGLTWLRVCRHPDLTAGHRAPLALGGLLAGLFTLAFFSVHFCGFHAGHSVFLNQFFPLEGVPKDGFGRAFVNPPLLWLMAWKHLLRPYGLFLIPAILSERDAILGPIRRAWRTPLDATPPDSARADEPPAEAPRRRPKPQGLNEAMVRPYANVVRMHLLIFFFAFCHAANLDSFIVYAVVYAVYFFPWRTVKALRPGNRRRRAAQAP
;
A
#
# COMPACT_ATOMS: atom_id res chain seq x y z
N MET A 1 53.89 -0.35 -27.70
CA MET A 1 54.30 0.73 -28.63
C MET A 1 53.04 1.41 -29.12
N SER A 2 52.69 2.68 -28.93
CA SER A 2 53.17 3.87 -28.20
C SER A 2 51.93 4.80 -28.02
N PRO A 3 52.00 6.00 -27.42
CA PRO A 3 52.09 6.30 -25.99
C PRO A 3 50.88 7.12 -25.44
N ILE A 4 50.88 7.25 -24.10
CA ILE A 4 50.06 8.14 -23.26
C ILE A 4 50.42 9.63 -23.51
N PRO A 5 49.49 10.57 -23.26
CA PRO A 5 49.85 11.84 -22.63
C PRO A 5 49.13 12.04 -21.29
N ARG A 6 49.96 12.27 -20.26
CA ARG A 6 49.62 12.88 -18.97
C ARG A 6 49.66 14.40 -19.13
N HIS A 7 48.79 15.13 -18.44
CA HIS A 7 48.97 16.50 -17.93
C HIS A 7 47.67 16.84 -17.16
N SER A 8 47.62 17.61 -16.07
CA SER A 8 48.59 18.39 -15.34
C SER A 8 47.98 18.67 -13.95
N SER A 9 48.83 18.75 -12.94
CA SER A 9 48.50 19.02 -11.55
C SER A 9 48.41 20.53 -11.24
N ARG A 10 47.67 20.85 -10.16
CA ARG A 10 47.77 22.02 -9.24
C ARG A 10 47.16 23.38 -9.66
N PRO A 11 46.90 24.32 -8.71
CA PRO A 11 47.01 24.23 -7.24
C PRO A 11 45.77 24.74 -6.44
N ALA A 12 45.86 24.53 -5.12
CA ALA A 12 45.01 25.03 -4.05
C ALA A 12 45.01 26.56 -3.95
N ALA A 13 43.89 27.12 -3.49
CA ALA A 13 43.79 28.47 -2.95
C ALA A 13 43.10 28.39 -1.57
N ASP A 14 43.77 28.98 -0.59
CA ASP A 14 43.43 29.07 0.83
C ASP A 14 42.26 30.03 1.12
N PRO A 15 41.66 29.95 2.33
CA PRO A 15 40.46 30.71 2.70
C PRO A 15 40.79 32.09 3.31
N PRO A 16 39.87 33.07 3.25
CA PRO A 16 39.99 34.27 4.06
C PRO A 16 39.45 34.03 5.49
N GLY A 17 40.26 34.41 6.47
CA GLY A 17 40.01 34.26 7.91
C GLY A 17 39.00 35.26 8.51
N PRO A 18 38.78 35.17 9.84
CA PRO A 18 37.75 35.92 10.55
C PRO A 18 38.25 37.31 10.97
N ALA A 19 37.44 38.33 10.70
CA ALA A 19 37.63 39.66 11.26
C ALA A 19 37.03 39.69 12.68
N SER A 20 37.92 39.81 13.66
CA SER A 20 37.64 40.28 15.01
C SER A 20 37.51 41.80 15.00
N ASP A 21 36.48 42.36 15.63
CA ASP A 21 36.55 43.66 16.30
C ASP A 21 35.44 43.76 17.38
N ARG A 22 35.89 43.83 18.64
CA ARG A 22 35.22 44.51 19.77
C ARG A 22 35.73 45.99 19.77
N PRO A 23 35.40 46.92 20.69
CA PRO A 23 34.49 46.91 21.85
C PRO A 23 33.57 48.16 21.95
N GLY A 24 32.69 48.22 22.96
CA GLY A 24 32.03 49.48 23.36
C GLY A 24 30.97 49.32 24.45
N PRO A 25 31.19 49.82 25.69
CA PRO A 25 30.33 49.60 26.85
C PRO A 25 29.37 50.78 27.10
N ALA A 26 28.25 50.53 27.78
CA ALA A 26 27.61 51.53 28.63
C ALA A 26 26.64 50.84 29.62
N ALA A 27 26.97 51.01 30.90
CA ALA A 27 26.16 50.67 32.05
C ALA A 27 25.03 51.68 32.24
N SER A 28 23.88 51.23 32.76
CA SER A 28 23.09 51.95 33.78
C SER A 28 21.87 51.13 34.21
N SER A 29 21.96 50.48 35.37
CA SER A 29 20.85 50.33 36.33
C SER A 29 20.91 51.56 37.27
N PRO A 30 20.02 51.78 38.28
CA PRO A 30 18.91 50.95 38.78
C PRO A 30 17.62 51.74 39.14
N SER A 31 16.52 51.06 39.51
CA SER A 31 15.93 51.15 40.86
C SER A 31 14.57 50.46 41.03
N PRO A 32 14.19 50.13 42.28
CA PRO A 32 13.14 49.15 42.63
C PRO A 32 11.93 49.75 43.38
N GLY A 33 10.88 48.95 43.56
CA GLY A 33 9.80 49.13 44.56
C GLY A 33 8.80 47.98 44.42
N LEU A 34 8.72 47.04 45.38
CA LEU A 34 7.86 47.06 46.59
C LEU A 34 6.38 47.22 46.23
N ALA A 35 5.41 46.43 46.71
CA ALA A 35 5.35 45.26 47.57
C ALA A 35 3.92 44.66 47.46
N ASP A 36 3.77 43.42 47.92
CA ASP A 36 2.59 42.74 48.49
C ASP A 36 1.24 43.49 48.55
N GLU A 37 0.18 42.82 48.09
CA GLU A 37 -1.01 42.59 48.93
C GLU A 37 -1.81 41.36 48.47
N ALA A 38 -2.03 40.46 49.43
CA ALA A 38 -2.86 39.26 49.31
C ALA A 38 -4.32 39.58 49.69
N ALA A 39 -5.23 38.71 49.24
CA ALA A 39 -6.35 38.07 49.97
C ALA A 39 -7.64 37.95 49.10
N PRO A 40 -8.64 37.12 49.49
CA PRO A 40 -9.15 36.05 48.64
C PRO A 40 -10.62 36.29 48.27
N THR A 41 -11.23 35.44 47.42
CA THR A 41 -12.57 34.84 47.67
C THR A 41 -13.17 34.18 46.41
N THR A 42 -13.74 33.00 46.66
CA THR A 42 -14.81 32.30 45.92
C THR A 42 -14.50 31.50 44.64
N PRO A 43 -14.74 30.16 44.65
CA PRO A 43 -14.79 29.34 43.45
C PRO A 43 -16.22 29.29 42.88
N PRO A 44 -16.43 29.42 41.56
CA PRO A 44 -17.70 29.02 40.97
C PRO A 44 -17.65 27.55 40.56
N ALA A 45 -18.44 26.77 41.30
CA ALA A 45 -19.41 25.80 40.81
C ALA A 45 -19.01 24.93 39.59
N THR A 46 -18.76 23.67 39.91
CA THR A 46 -19.15 22.50 39.12
C THR A 46 -20.46 22.72 38.35
N ALA A 47 -20.36 22.93 37.04
CA ALA A 47 -21.49 22.96 36.13
C ALA A 47 -21.20 22.06 34.93
N GLY A 48 -22.00 20.99 34.80
CA GLY A 48 -22.27 20.34 33.52
C GLY A 48 -21.18 19.45 32.96
N ARG A 49 -20.88 18.32 33.63
CA ARG A 49 -20.41 17.13 32.89
C ARG A 49 -21.59 16.66 32.04
N ASP A 50 -21.69 17.23 30.85
CA ASP A 50 -22.63 16.87 29.78
C ASP A 50 -22.41 15.38 29.47
N THR A 51 -23.22 14.51 30.09
CA THR A 51 -23.31 13.09 29.73
C THR A 51 -24.02 12.99 28.40
N ARG A 52 -23.38 13.48 27.33
CA ARG A 52 -23.71 13.04 25.98
C ARG A 52 -23.29 11.61 25.89
N ASN A 53 -24.27 10.75 26.17
CA ASN A 53 -24.27 9.36 25.84
C ASN A 53 -24.04 9.27 24.32
N PRO A 54 -22.83 8.95 23.82
CA PRO A 54 -22.70 8.63 22.43
C PRO A 54 -23.22 7.21 22.37
N THR A 55 -24.48 7.04 21.98
CA THR A 55 -24.83 5.93 21.11
C THR A 55 -24.06 6.13 19.81
N GLU A 56 -22.72 6.01 19.90
CA GLU A 56 -21.82 5.85 18.79
C GLU A 56 -22.43 4.68 18.02
N HIS A 57 -23.05 5.03 16.89
CA HIS A 57 -23.46 4.11 15.86
C HIS A 57 -22.18 3.41 15.39
N ARG A 58 -21.73 2.40 16.15
CA ARG A 58 -20.60 1.56 15.79
C ARG A 58 -21.04 0.90 14.49
N PRO A 59 -20.41 1.20 13.33
CA PRO A 59 -20.75 0.51 12.11
C PRO A 59 -20.61 -0.98 12.40
N ASN A 60 -21.73 -1.70 12.30
CA ASN A 60 -21.82 -3.11 12.67
C ASN A 60 -20.64 -3.85 12.06
N ALA A 61 -19.69 -4.30 12.89
CA ALA A 61 -18.48 -4.97 12.42
C ALA A 61 -18.83 -6.12 11.46
N TRP A 62 -19.97 -6.76 11.69
CA TRP A 62 -20.61 -7.77 10.84
C TRP A 62 -20.87 -7.34 9.40
N ARG A 63 -21.26 -6.09 9.12
CA ARG A 63 -21.44 -5.59 7.75
C ARG A 63 -20.12 -5.50 6.97
N ALA A 64 -18.99 -5.34 7.67
CA ALA A 64 -17.67 -5.39 7.03
C ALA A 64 -17.21 -6.84 6.77
N VAL A 65 -17.66 -7.81 7.57
CA VAL A 65 -17.27 -9.24 7.47
C VAL A 65 -18.10 -10.00 6.44
N LEU A 66 -19.39 -9.69 6.33
CA LEU A 66 -20.35 -10.42 5.52
C LEU A 66 -19.91 -10.65 4.07
N PRO A 67 -19.41 -9.64 3.33
CA PRO A 67 -19.01 -9.84 1.94
C PRO A 67 -17.76 -10.74 1.81
N ASP A 68 -16.86 -10.74 2.78
CA ASP A 68 -15.67 -11.62 2.77
C ASP A 68 -16.07 -13.07 3.06
N LEU A 69 -17.01 -13.27 3.98
CA LEU A 69 -17.57 -14.59 4.29
C LEU A 69 -18.39 -15.12 3.11
N ALA A 70 -19.16 -14.27 2.44
CA ALA A 70 -19.91 -14.61 1.24
C ALA A 70 -18.97 -14.99 0.08
N ALA A 71 -17.89 -14.23 -0.13
CA ALA A 71 -16.86 -14.56 -1.12
C ALA A 71 -16.19 -15.92 -0.83
N PHE A 72 -15.87 -16.18 0.45
CA PHE A 72 -15.32 -17.46 0.88
C PHE A 72 -16.28 -18.62 0.59
N ALA A 73 -17.52 -18.52 1.04
CA ALA A 73 -18.53 -19.56 0.83
C ALA A 73 -18.84 -19.79 -0.65
N LEU A 74 -18.90 -18.71 -1.44
CA LEU A 74 -19.16 -18.78 -2.88
C LEU A 74 -18.01 -19.47 -3.62
N GLY A 75 -16.75 -19.15 -3.31
CA GLY A 75 -15.62 -19.83 -3.94
C GLY A 75 -15.51 -21.30 -3.56
N LEU A 76 -15.78 -21.65 -2.29
CA LEU A 76 -15.80 -23.05 -1.86
C LEU A 76 -16.96 -23.84 -2.48
N GLY A 77 -18.15 -23.23 -2.56
CA GLY A 77 -19.31 -23.82 -3.22
C GLY A 77 -19.09 -24.04 -4.72
N LEU A 78 -18.46 -23.07 -5.39
CA LEU A 78 -18.12 -23.18 -6.81
C LEU A 78 -17.12 -24.31 -7.07
N ALA A 79 -16.09 -24.42 -6.23
CA ALA A 79 -15.11 -25.49 -6.31
C ALA A 79 -15.73 -26.88 -6.12
N TYR A 80 -16.68 -27.01 -5.18
CA TYR A 80 -17.39 -28.25 -4.96
C TYR A 80 -18.27 -28.64 -6.15
N VAL A 81 -19.04 -27.69 -6.71
CA VAL A 81 -19.94 -27.94 -7.84
C VAL A 81 -19.17 -28.24 -9.13
N LEU A 82 -18.04 -27.58 -9.36
CA LEU A 82 -17.21 -27.78 -10.55
C LEU A 82 -16.17 -28.89 -10.38
N THR A 83 -16.24 -29.64 -9.27
CA THR A 83 -15.30 -30.73 -8.94
C THR A 83 -13.84 -30.32 -9.12
N TRP A 84 -13.49 -29.10 -8.70
CA TRP A 84 -12.16 -28.56 -8.88
C TRP A 84 -11.13 -29.29 -8.03
N GLU A 85 -10.01 -29.62 -8.67
CA GLU A 85 -8.85 -30.23 -8.06
C GLU A 85 -7.87 -29.16 -7.55
N THR A 86 -6.78 -29.61 -6.91
CA THR A 86 -5.71 -28.73 -6.43
C THR A 86 -5.10 -27.92 -7.57
N ALA A 87 -4.94 -28.51 -8.76
CA ALA A 87 -4.43 -27.81 -9.94
C ALA A 87 -5.35 -26.64 -10.33
N ASP A 88 -6.66 -26.86 -10.37
CA ASP A 88 -7.66 -25.82 -10.66
C ASP A 88 -7.58 -24.66 -9.66
N LEU A 89 -7.37 -24.95 -8.37
CA LEU A 89 -7.18 -23.92 -7.35
C LEU A 89 -5.95 -23.07 -7.64
N VAL A 90 -4.82 -23.72 -7.89
CA VAL A 90 -3.52 -23.05 -8.09
C VAL A 90 -3.57 -22.16 -9.32
N TRP A 91 -4.15 -22.65 -10.43
CA TRP A 91 -4.33 -21.86 -11.64
C TRP A 91 -5.38 -20.75 -11.50
N SER A 92 -6.43 -20.97 -10.72
CA SER A 92 -7.42 -19.94 -10.37
C SER A 92 -6.79 -18.82 -9.53
N LEU A 93 -5.94 -19.17 -8.56
CA LEU A 93 -5.18 -18.21 -7.76
C LEU A 93 -4.19 -17.42 -8.60
N TRP A 94 -3.47 -18.09 -9.52
CA TRP A 94 -2.56 -17.44 -10.46
C TRP A 94 -3.29 -16.46 -11.39
N LEU A 95 -4.45 -16.86 -11.93
CA LEU A 95 -5.28 -15.99 -12.77
C LEU A 95 -5.81 -14.79 -11.97
N GLY A 96 -6.28 -15.06 -10.76
CA GLY A 96 -6.72 -14.03 -9.81
C GLY A 96 -5.61 -13.04 -9.50
N SER A 97 -4.40 -13.50 -9.20
CA SER A 97 -3.26 -12.61 -8.91
C SER A 97 -2.89 -11.76 -10.11
N LEU A 98 -2.91 -12.31 -11.33
CA LEU A 98 -2.67 -11.57 -12.55
C LEU A 98 -3.71 -10.44 -12.74
N ILE A 99 -5.00 -10.78 -12.65
CA ILE A 99 -6.09 -9.82 -12.90
C ILE A 99 -6.18 -8.75 -11.81
N ILE A 100 -6.21 -9.16 -10.54
CA ILE A 100 -6.31 -8.23 -9.40
C ILE A 100 -5.04 -7.39 -9.29
N GLY A 101 -3.86 -7.98 -9.47
CA GLY A 101 -2.59 -7.26 -9.42
C GLY A 101 -2.50 -6.22 -10.53
N TYR A 102 -2.86 -6.57 -11.76
CA TYR A 102 -2.84 -5.61 -12.86
C TYR A 102 -3.89 -4.51 -12.71
N LEU A 103 -5.10 -4.85 -12.24
CA LEU A 103 -6.12 -3.86 -11.92
C LEU A 103 -5.64 -2.92 -10.80
N THR A 104 -4.86 -3.41 -9.83
CA THR A 104 -4.24 -2.58 -8.79
C THR A 104 -3.20 -1.61 -9.38
N ILE A 105 -2.40 -2.05 -10.36
CA ILE A 105 -1.48 -1.16 -11.09
C ILE A 105 -2.27 -0.06 -11.81
N LEU A 106 -3.31 -0.44 -12.57
CA LEU A 106 -4.14 0.51 -13.32
C LEU A 106 -4.85 1.51 -12.42
N THR A 107 -5.43 1.05 -11.30
CA THR A 107 -6.14 1.93 -10.36
C THR A 107 -5.18 2.85 -9.60
N THR A 108 -3.99 2.36 -9.23
CA THR A 108 -2.95 3.19 -8.60
C THR A 108 -2.45 4.26 -9.56
N LEU A 109 -2.09 3.88 -10.78
CA LEU A 109 -1.63 4.81 -11.79
C LEU A 109 -2.73 5.81 -12.21
N GLY A 110 -3.96 5.35 -12.37
CA GLY A 110 -5.12 6.19 -12.65
C GLY A 110 -5.41 7.18 -11.51
N SER A 111 -5.26 6.75 -10.26
CA SER A 111 -5.40 7.64 -9.10
C SER A 111 -4.31 8.72 -9.06
N ALA A 112 -3.06 8.35 -9.37
CA ALA A 112 -1.95 9.29 -9.50
C ALA A 112 -2.17 10.27 -10.67
N GLY A 113 -2.64 9.77 -11.82
CA GLY A 113 -2.97 10.59 -12.99
C GLY A 113 -4.12 11.57 -12.72
N LEU A 114 -5.14 11.16 -11.95
CA LEU A 114 -6.22 12.06 -11.54
C LEU A 114 -5.70 13.18 -10.63
N THR A 115 -4.88 12.84 -9.63
CA THR A 115 -4.24 13.84 -8.77
C THR A 115 -3.36 14.78 -9.59
N TRP A 116 -2.56 14.25 -10.52
CA TRP A 116 -1.72 15.04 -11.41
C TRP A 116 -2.53 16.00 -12.27
N LEU A 117 -3.63 15.53 -12.87
CA LEU A 117 -4.53 16.35 -13.67
C LEU A 117 -5.13 17.50 -12.86
N ARG A 118 -5.47 17.24 -11.59
CA ARG A 118 -5.97 18.29 -10.69
C ARG A 118 -4.90 19.33 -10.36
N VAL A 119 -3.65 18.90 -10.14
CA VAL A 119 -2.51 19.82 -9.96
C VAL A 119 -2.32 20.68 -11.19
N CYS A 120 -2.28 20.10 -12.40
CA CYS A 120 -2.14 20.85 -13.65
C CYS A 120 -3.27 21.86 -13.90
N ARG A 121 -4.46 21.65 -13.29
CA ARG A 121 -5.63 22.53 -13.38
C ARG A 121 -5.75 23.52 -12.22
N HIS A 122 -4.79 23.54 -11.30
CA HIS A 122 -4.82 24.47 -10.17
C HIS A 122 -4.75 25.93 -10.67
N PRO A 123 -5.60 26.84 -10.17
CA PRO A 123 -5.66 28.22 -10.63
C PRO A 123 -4.33 28.96 -10.48
N ASP A 124 -3.59 28.69 -9.41
CA ASP A 124 -2.29 29.34 -9.10
C ASP A 124 -1.13 28.93 -10.01
N LEU A 125 -1.32 27.91 -10.84
CA LEU A 125 -0.25 27.41 -11.73
C LEU A 125 -0.17 28.30 -12.97
N THR A 126 0.95 29.01 -13.14
CA THR A 126 1.22 29.87 -14.30
C THR A 126 1.19 29.08 -15.61
N ALA A 127 0.62 29.65 -16.67
CA ALA A 127 0.44 28.98 -17.96
C ALA A 127 1.73 28.36 -18.54
N GLY A 128 2.89 29.01 -18.34
CA GLY A 128 4.19 28.51 -18.80
C GLY A 128 4.66 27.21 -18.15
N HIS A 129 4.21 26.91 -16.93
CA HIS A 129 4.59 25.69 -16.20
C HIS A 129 3.63 24.52 -16.43
N ARG A 130 2.42 24.77 -16.94
CA ARG A 130 1.38 23.73 -17.11
C ARG A 130 1.75 22.70 -18.18
N ALA A 131 2.24 23.15 -19.34
CA ALA A 131 2.61 22.27 -20.44
C ALA A 131 3.77 21.32 -20.09
N PRO A 132 4.93 21.80 -19.57
CA PRO A 132 6.02 20.89 -19.19
C PRO A 132 5.62 19.95 -18.04
N LEU A 133 4.80 20.42 -17.09
CA LEU A 133 4.28 19.57 -16.02
C LEU A 133 3.35 18.46 -16.57
N ALA A 134 2.42 18.82 -17.45
CA ALA A 134 1.53 17.84 -18.08
C ALA A 134 2.32 16.78 -18.88
N LEU A 135 3.30 17.21 -19.68
CA LEU A 135 4.17 16.32 -20.43
C LEU A 135 5.01 15.42 -19.52
N GLY A 136 5.62 15.98 -18.48
CA GLY A 136 6.42 15.23 -17.52
C GLY A 136 5.62 14.15 -16.81
N GLY A 137 4.40 14.46 -16.35
CA GLY A 137 3.52 13.47 -15.74
C GLY A 137 3.04 12.39 -16.70
N LEU A 138 2.76 12.76 -17.96
CA LEU A 138 2.40 11.78 -18.99
C LEU A 138 3.55 10.81 -19.26
N LEU A 139 4.77 11.33 -19.47
CA LEU A 139 5.96 10.51 -19.72
C LEU A 139 6.27 9.60 -18.52
N ALA A 140 6.24 10.15 -17.31
CA ALA A 140 6.45 9.37 -16.09
C ALA A 140 5.38 8.28 -15.93
N GLY A 141 4.12 8.59 -16.23
CA GLY A 141 3.01 7.65 -16.16
C GLY A 141 3.13 6.51 -17.18
N LEU A 142 3.47 6.82 -18.44
CA LEU A 142 3.69 5.83 -19.50
C LEU A 142 4.89 4.94 -19.19
N PHE A 143 6.01 5.52 -18.75
CA PHE A 143 7.19 4.77 -18.33
C PHE A 143 6.85 3.81 -17.18
N THR A 144 6.17 4.31 -16.15
CA THR A 144 5.75 3.53 -14.99
C THR A 144 4.85 2.37 -15.42
N LEU A 145 3.85 2.63 -16.27
CA LEU A 145 2.96 1.58 -16.78
C LEU A 145 3.75 0.50 -17.54
N ALA A 146 4.59 0.91 -18.50
CA ALA A 146 5.35 -0.02 -19.32
C ALA A 146 6.31 -0.88 -18.47
N PHE A 147 7.05 -0.25 -17.56
CA PHE A 147 7.98 -0.94 -16.67
C PHE A 147 7.25 -1.97 -15.79
N PHE A 148 6.20 -1.55 -15.08
CA PHE A 148 5.46 -2.45 -14.21
C PHE A 148 4.72 -3.54 -14.98
N SER A 149 4.20 -3.26 -16.18
CA SER A 149 3.59 -4.29 -17.02
C SER A 149 4.60 -5.36 -17.44
N VAL A 150 5.77 -4.96 -17.95
CA VAL A 150 6.82 -5.92 -18.33
C VAL A 150 7.31 -6.71 -17.12
N HIS A 151 7.60 -6.04 -16.01
CA HIS A 151 8.10 -6.69 -14.79
C HIS A 151 7.07 -7.65 -14.18
N PHE A 152 5.84 -7.18 -13.96
CA PHE A 152 4.76 -7.95 -13.33
C PHE A 152 4.32 -9.13 -14.19
N CYS A 153 4.10 -8.91 -15.49
CA CYS A 153 3.72 -9.98 -16.41
C CYS A 153 4.89 -10.93 -16.66
N GLY A 154 6.13 -10.44 -16.77
CA GLY A 154 7.31 -11.30 -16.89
C GLY A 154 7.45 -12.25 -15.69
N PHE A 155 7.24 -11.74 -14.47
CA PHE A 155 7.23 -12.57 -13.27
C PHE A 155 6.10 -13.61 -13.29
N HIS A 156 4.88 -13.23 -13.68
CA HIS A 156 3.76 -14.16 -13.78
C HIS A 156 3.97 -15.24 -14.85
N ALA A 157 4.55 -14.88 -16.00
CA ALA A 157 4.91 -15.81 -17.06
C ALA A 157 5.97 -16.80 -16.59
N GLY A 158 7.03 -16.34 -15.90
CA GLY A 158 8.03 -17.23 -15.31
C GLY A 158 7.41 -18.14 -14.25
N HIS A 159 6.52 -17.60 -13.42
CA HIS A 159 5.83 -18.35 -12.38
C HIS A 159 4.91 -19.44 -12.95
N SER A 160 4.24 -19.20 -14.08
CA SER A 160 3.40 -20.22 -14.71
C SER A 160 4.22 -21.40 -15.25
N VAL A 161 5.49 -21.20 -15.62
CA VAL A 161 6.40 -22.30 -15.96
C VAL A 161 6.56 -23.23 -14.76
N PHE A 162 6.87 -22.67 -13.58
CA PHE A 162 7.02 -23.46 -12.35
C PHE A 162 5.71 -24.17 -11.99
N LEU A 163 4.57 -23.47 -12.03
CA LEU A 163 3.28 -24.08 -11.74
C LEU A 163 2.98 -25.25 -12.66
N ASN A 164 3.25 -25.11 -13.96
CA ASN A 164 3.00 -26.17 -14.93
C ASN A 164 3.86 -27.42 -14.73
N GLN A 165 5.00 -27.31 -14.03
CA GLN A 165 5.84 -28.47 -13.68
C GLN A 165 5.24 -29.33 -12.56
N PHE A 166 4.49 -28.73 -11.63
CA PHE A 166 3.90 -29.43 -10.48
C PHE A 166 2.40 -29.71 -10.66
N PHE A 167 1.69 -28.81 -11.34
CA PHE A 167 0.25 -28.84 -11.55
C PHE A 167 -0.06 -28.60 -13.03
N PRO A 168 0.31 -29.52 -13.93
CA PRO A 168 0.05 -29.36 -15.35
C PRO A 168 -1.46 -29.28 -15.61
N LEU A 169 -1.88 -28.36 -16.48
CA LEU A 169 -3.28 -28.22 -16.85
C LEU A 169 -3.52 -28.70 -18.29
N GLU A 170 -4.59 -29.43 -18.52
CA GLU A 170 -5.02 -29.76 -19.87
C GLU A 170 -5.29 -28.50 -20.69
N GLY A 171 -4.72 -28.46 -21.89
CA GLY A 171 -4.87 -27.33 -22.82
C GLY A 171 -3.94 -26.14 -22.56
N VAL A 172 -3.15 -26.13 -21.48
CA VAL A 172 -2.06 -25.16 -21.27
C VAL A 172 -0.79 -25.65 -22.00
N PRO A 173 0.01 -24.76 -22.64
CA PRO A 173 1.27 -25.17 -23.26
C PRO A 173 2.22 -25.86 -22.29
N LYS A 174 3.09 -26.75 -22.79
CA LYS A 174 4.04 -27.52 -21.95
C LYS A 174 5.05 -26.63 -21.22
N ASP A 175 5.38 -25.48 -21.78
CA ASP A 175 6.21 -24.45 -21.16
C ASP A 175 5.40 -23.50 -20.24
N GLY A 176 4.16 -23.84 -19.89
CA GLY A 176 3.23 -22.94 -19.22
C GLY A 176 2.94 -21.73 -20.11
N PHE A 177 3.39 -20.54 -19.68
CA PHE A 177 3.38 -19.32 -20.50
C PHE A 177 4.78 -18.69 -20.64
N GLY A 178 5.85 -19.51 -20.58
CA GLY A 178 7.23 -19.03 -20.67
C GLY A 178 7.51 -18.21 -21.94
N ARG A 179 6.89 -18.56 -23.07
CA ARG A 179 6.94 -17.76 -24.32
C ARG A 179 6.43 -16.32 -24.20
N ALA A 180 5.62 -16.03 -23.19
CA ALA A 180 5.12 -14.68 -22.92
C ALA A 180 6.01 -13.89 -21.94
N PHE A 181 7.16 -14.44 -21.54
CA PHE A 181 8.15 -13.70 -20.76
C PHE A 181 8.53 -12.40 -21.47
N VAL A 182 8.52 -11.28 -20.74
CA VAL A 182 8.69 -9.90 -21.25
C VAL A 182 7.71 -9.47 -22.36
N ASN A 183 6.63 -10.22 -22.60
CA ASN A 183 5.58 -9.88 -23.57
C ASN A 183 4.20 -9.85 -22.89
N PRO A 184 3.85 -8.73 -22.21
CA PRO A 184 2.58 -8.60 -21.49
C PRO A 184 1.33 -8.88 -22.36
N PRO A 185 1.21 -8.34 -23.59
CA PRO A 185 0.04 -8.62 -24.43
C PRO A 185 -0.14 -10.11 -24.73
N LEU A 186 0.95 -10.83 -25.00
CA LEU A 186 0.90 -12.26 -25.26
C LEU A 186 0.47 -13.04 -24.02
N LEU A 187 0.95 -12.66 -22.82
CA LEU A 187 0.55 -13.31 -21.57
C LEU A 187 -0.95 -13.16 -21.34
N TRP A 188 -1.49 -11.96 -21.55
CA TRP A 188 -2.91 -11.70 -21.43
C TRP A 188 -3.75 -12.51 -22.42
N LEU A 189 -3.30 -12.59 -23.68
CA LEU A 189 -3.97 -13.40 -24.69
C LEU A 189 -3.99 -14.89 -24.31
N MET A 190 -2.87 -15.41 -23.81
CA MET A 190 -2.78 -16.81 -23.37
C MET A 190 -3.65 -17.07 -22.13
N ALA A 191 -3.56 -16.22 -21.11
CA ALA A 191 -4.40 -16.33 -19.91
C ALA A 191 -5.89 -16.28 -20.27
N TRP A 192 -6.29 -15.38 -21.18
CA TRP A 192 -7.66 -15.29 -21.66
C TRP A 192 -8.10 -16.58 -22.36
N LYS A 193 -7.28 -17.07 -23.30
CA LYS A 193 -7.60 -18.25 -24.11
C LYS A 193 -7.69 -19.53 -23.28
N HIS A 194 -6.77 -19.71 -22.33
CA HIS A 194 -6.59 -20.99 -21.64
C HIS A 194 -7.25 -21.02 -20.25
N LEU A 195 -7.33 -19.89 -19.54
CA LEU A 195 -7.71 -19.89 -18.12
C LEU A 195 -9.02 -19.14 -17.84
N LEU A 196 -9.42 -18.18 -18.69
CA LEU A 196 -10.61 -17.38 -18.38
C LEU A 196 -11.91 -18.19 -18.47
N ARG A 197 -12.02 -19.08 -19.45
CA ARG A 197 -13.21 -19.93 -19.58
C ARG A 197 -13.37 -20.90 -18.39
N PRO A 198 -12.35 -21.68 -17.99
CA PRO A 198 -12.49 -22.59 -16.85
C PRO A 198 -12.53 -21.88 -15.49
N TYR A 199 -11.77 -20.80 -15.30
CA TYR A 199 -11.56 -20.18 -13.98
C TYR A 199 -12.11 -18.76 -13.85
N GLY A 200 -12.74 -18.21 -14.88
CA GLY A 200 -13.29 -16.85 -14.85
C GLY A 200 -14.33 -16.64 -13.74
N LEU A 201 -15.09 -17.69 -13.40
CA LEU A 201 -16.07 -17.64 -12.30
C LEU A 201 -15.40 -17.46 -10.93
N PHE A 202 -14.15 -17.91 -10.76
CA PHE A 202 -13.36 -17.67 -9.55
C PHE A 202 -13.05 -16.19 -9.32
N LEU A 203 -13.08 -15.38 -10.38
CA LEU A 203 -12.77 -13.95 -10.28
C LEU A 203 -13.86 -13.20 -9.50
N ILE A 204 -15.10 -13.69 -9.49
CA ILE A 204 -16.19 -13.05 -8.73
C ILE A 204 -15.88 -13.01 -7.23
N PRO A 205 -15.64 -14.14 -6.54
CA PRO A 205 -15.26 -14.11 -5.13
C PRO A 205 -13.91 -13.44 -4.90
N ALA A 206 -12.93 -13.61 -5.80
CA ALA A 206 -11.62 -12.98 -5.67
C ALA A 206 -11.71 -11.44 -5.69
N ILE A 207 -12.39 -10.84 -6.68
CA ILE A 207 -12.62 -9.40 -6.79
C ILE A 207 -13.41 -8.89 -5.57
N LEU A 208 -14.42 -9.63 -5.13
CA LEU A 208 -15.22 -9.24 -3.97
C LEU A 208 -14.38 -9.19 -2.70
N SER A 209 -13.46 -10.16 -2.52
CA SER A 209 -12.54 -10.20 -1.37
C SER A 209 -11.49 -9.09 -1.41
N GLU A 210 -11.03 -8.70 -2.61
CA GLU A 210 -9.95 -7.71 -2.80
C GLU A 210 -10.48 -6.30 -3.15
N ARG A 211 -11.78 -6.06 -3.02
CA ARG A 211 -12.47 -4.81 -3.38
C ARG A 211 -11.83 -3.55 -2.76
N ASP A 212 -11.26 -3.66 -1.56
CA ASP A 212 -10.63 -2.53 -0.87
C ASP A 212 -9.23 -2.23 -1.40
N ALA A 213 -8.50 -3.23 -1.90
CA ALA A 213 -7.21 -3.02 -2.57
C ALA A 213 -7.40 -2.28 -3.90
N ILE A 214 -8.43 -2.69 -4.66
CA ILE A 214 -8.75 -2.13 -5.99
C ILE A 214 -9.33 -0.71 -5.87
N LEU A 215 -10.35 -0.54 -5.03
CA LEU A 215 -11.10 0.71 -4.95
C LEU A 215 -10.51 1.69 -3.93
N GLY A 216 -9.62 1.24 -3.04
CA GLY A 216 -9.01 2.06 -1.99
C GLY A 216 -8.23 3.27 -2.55
N PRO A 217 -7.31 3.09 -3.52
CA PRO A 217 -6.58 4.20 -4.15
C PRO A 217 -7.51 5.25 -4.75
N ILE A 218 -8.54 4.82 -5.50
CA ILE A 218 -9.53 5.72 -6.13
C ILE A 218 -10.32 6.47 -5.06
N ARG A 219 -10.84 5.75 -4.05
CA ARG A 219 -11.60 6.35 -2.94
C ARG A 219 -10.76 7.40 -2.19
N ARG A 220 -9.46 7.17 -2.00
CA ARG A 220 -8.55 8.13 -1.36
C ARG A 220 -8.30 9.35 -2.24
N ALA A 221 -7.99 9.14 -3.53
CA ALA A 221 -7.77 10.23 -4.47
C ALA A 221 -9.01 11.14 -4.60
N TRP A 222 -10.22 10.57 -4.55
CA TRP A 222 -11.45 11.36 -4.59
C TRP A 222 -11.73 12.14 -3.30
N ARG A 223 -11.36 11.59 -2.14
CA ARG A 223 -11.64 12.20 -0.83
C ARG A 223 -10.60 13.19 -0.36
N THR A 224 -9.43 13.24 -1.00
CA THR A 224 -8.37 14.18 -0.62
C THR A 224 -8.74 15.57 -1.14
N PRO A 225 -9.03 16.55 -0.26
CA PRO A 225 -9.28 17.93 -0.68
C PRO A 225 -8.02 18.49 -1.34
N LEU A 226 -8.19 19.30 -2.39
CA LEU A 226 -7.07 19.89 -3.13
C LEU A 226 -6.26 20.86 -2.26
N ASP A 227 -6.91 21.46 -1.26
CA ASP A 227 -6.33 22.42 -0.31
C ASP A 227 -5.75 21.74 0.94
N ALA A 228 -5.65 20.41 0.95
CA ALA A 228 -4.94 19.70 2.01
C ALA A 228 -3.45 20.03 1.87
N THR A 229 -3.04 21.05 2.61
CA THR A 229 -1.66 21.52 2.73
C THR A 229 -0.74 20.30 2.87
N PRO A 230 0.35 20.19 2.09
CA PRO A 230 1.36 19.16 2.32
C PRO A 230 1.75 19.18 3.81
N PRO A 231 1.99 18.02 4.45
CA PRO A 231 2.38 18.01 5.87
C PRO A 231 3.54 18.98 6.07
N ASP A 232 3.32 19.98 6.94
CA ASP A 232 4.23 21.06 7.31
C ASP A 232 5.67 20.56 7.47
N SER A 233 6.42 20.62 6.37
CA SER A 233 7.87 20.41 6.34
C SER A 233 8.58 21.65 5.79
N ALA A 234 7.84 22.75 5.61
CA ALA A 234 8.33 24.01 5.05
C ALA A 234 8.00 25.25 5.89
N ARG A 235 7.70 25.08 7.19
CA ARG A 235 7.72 26.17 8.18
C ARG A 235 8.71 25.81 9.28
N ALA A 236 9.99 26.01 8.99
CA ALA A 236 10.92 26.43 10.04
C ALA A 236 10.49 27.86 10.43
N ASP A 237 10.58 28.19 11.71
CA ASP A 237 10.30 29.51 12.28
C ASP A 237 8.84 29.77 12.68
N GLU A 238 8.33 28.98 13.64
CA GLU A 238 7.51 29.48 14.76
C GLU A 238 7.32 28.34 15.80
N PRO A 239 7.61 28.55 17.09
CA PRO A 239 7.38 27.54 18.12
C PRO A 239 5.94 27.60 18.66
N PRO A 240 5.07 26.60 18.43
CA PRO A 240 3.72 26.60 18.99
C PRO A 240 3.69 25.86 20.32
N ALA A 241 2.97 26.45 21.29
CA ALA A 241 2.70 25.91 22.60
C ALA A 241 2.15 24.46 22.55
N GLU A 242 2.61 23.68 23.52
CA GLU A 242 2.61 22.23 23.54
C GLU A 242 1.22 21.64 23.84
N ALA A 243 0.61 21.00 22.84
CA ALA A 243 -0.41 19.98 23.03
C ALA A 243 0.18 18.64 22.55
N PRO A 244 0.04 17.53 23.30
CA PRO A 244 0.70 16.27 22.98
C PRO A 244 0.03 15.60 21.78
N ARG A 245 0.37 16.05 20.56
CA ARG A 245 0.06 15.36 19.32
C ARG A 245 0.90 14.09 19.29
N ARG A 246 0.28 12.95 19.60
CA ARG A 246 0.87 11.62 19.38
C ARG A 246 1.36 11.53 17.93
N ARG A 247 2.67 11.66 17.75
CA ARG A 247 3.34 11.46 16.46
C ARG A 247 2.96 10.07 15.93
N PRO A 248 2.39 9.93 14.72
CA PRO A 248 2.27 8.62 14.11
C PRO A 248 3.68 8.03 13.99
N LYS A 249 3.86 6.83 14.55
CA LYS A 249 5.14 6.11 14.54
C LYS A 249 5.66 6.09 13.09
N PRO A 250 6.89 6.55 12.80
CA PRO A 250 7.42 6.48 11.45
C PRO A 250 7.44 5.02 11.03
N GLN A 251 6.58 4.66 10.07
CA GLN A 251 6.67 3.36 9.40
C GLN A 251 8.03 3.34 8.72
N GLY A 252 8.95 2.54 9.26
CA GLY A 252 10.32 2.49 8.79
C GLY A 252 10.34 2.16 7.30
N LEU A 253 11.23 2.80 6.55
CA LEU A 253 11.46 2.58 5.12
C LEU A 253 11.56 1.07 4.76
N ASN A 254 12.12 0.29 5.68
CA ASN A 254 12.21 -1.17 5.62
C ASN A 254 10.84 -1.88 5.56
N GLU A 255 9.84 -1.40 6.31
CA GLU A 255 8.50 -2.00 6.33
C GLU A 255 7.72 -1.68 5.04
N ALA A 256 7.95 -0.51 4.45
CA ALA A 256 7.38 -0.14 3.15
C ALA A 256 8.03 -0.94 1.99
N MET A 257 9.34 -1.17 2.05
CA MET A 257 10.05 -1.95 1.04
C MET A 257 9.81 -3.46 1.16
N VAL A 258 9.64 -4.03 2.36
CA VAL A 258 9.46 -5.49 2.56
C VAL A 258 8.02 -5.94 2.30
N ARG A 259 7.03 -5.08 2.51
CA ARG A 259 5.61 -5.42 2.34
C ARG A 259 5.24 -6.04 0.97
N PRO A 260 5.72 -5.52 -0.17
CA PRO A 260 5.49 -6.14 -1.48
C PRO A 260 6.06 -7.56 -1.57
N TYR A 261 7.27 -7.78 -1.04
CA TYR A 261 7.94 -9.08 -1.10
C TYR A 261 7.30 -10.12 -0.17
N ALA A 262 6.76 -9.72 0.97
CA ALA A 262 6.11 -10.63 1.91
C ALA A 262 4.92 -11.37 1.28
N ASN A 263 4.13 -10.70 0.44
CA ASN A 263 3.03 -11.34 -0.28
C ASN A 263 3.52 -12.32 -1.35
N VAL A 264 4.60 -11.98 -2.06
CA VAL A 264 5.22 -12.86 -3.06
C VAL A 264 5.79 -14.10 -2.37
N VAL A 265 6.55 -13.93 -1.30
CA VAL A 265 7.10 -15.04 -0.51
C VAL A 265 5.97 -15.93 0.03
N ARG A 266 4.89 -15.34 0.55
CA ARG A 266 3.71 -16.08 0.99
C ARG A 266 3.12 -16.94 -0.13
N MET A 267 3.01 -16.41 -1.34
CA MET A 267 2.56 -17.18 -2.52
C MET A 267 3.51 -18.34 -2.85
N HIS A 268 4.83 -18.12 -2.80
CA HIS A 268 5.83 -19.16 -3.12
C HIS A 268 5.83 -20.28 -2.08
N LEU A 269 5.76 -19.94 -0.79
CA LEU A 269 5.66 -20.92 0.28
C LEU A 269 4.43 -21.81 0.14
N LEU A 270 3.32 -21.25 -0.36
CA LEU A 270 2.09 -22.02 -0.62
C LEU A 270 2.29 -23.04 -1.75
N ILE A 271 2.99 -22.64 -2.82
CA ILE A 271 3.27 -23.52 -3.96
C ILE A 271 4.24 -24.63 -3.56
N PHE A 272 5.27 -24.32 -2.77
CA PHE A 272 6.12 -25.35 -2.18
C PHE A 272 5.35 -26.28 -1.24
N PHE A 273 4.43 -25.74 -0.43
CA PHE A 273 3.56 -26.54 0.42
C PHE A 273 2.67 -27.48 -0.40
N PHE A 274 2.06 -26.99 -1.48
CA PHE A 274 1.27 -27.82 -2.39
C PHE A 274 2.11 -28.88 -3.11
N ALA A 275 3.30 -28.51 -3.60
CA ALA A 275 4.22 -29.47 -4.22
C ALA A 275 4.62 -30.59 -3.24
N PHE A 276 4.83 -30.25 -1.95
CA PHE A 276 5.07 -31.23 -0.91
C PHE A 276 3.85 -32.12 -0.61
N CYS A 277 2.64 -31.54 -0.55
CA CYS A 277 1.41 -32.30 -0.34
C CYS A 277 1.13 -33.27 -1.49
N HIS A 278 1.37 -32.84 -2.73
CA HIS A 278 1.25 -33.66 -3.93
C HIS A 278 2.28 -34.81 -3.92
N ALA A 279 3.54 -34.52 -3.59
CA ALA A 279 4.58 -35.54 -3.44
C ALA A 279 4.25 -36.58 -2.34
N ALA A 280 3.44 -36.19 -1.35
CA ALA A 280 2.97 -37.07 -0.28
C ALA A 280 1.66 -37.82 -0.61
N ASN A 281 1.12 -37.71 -1.83
CA ASN A 281 -0.18 -38.26 -2.25
C ASN A 281 -1.36 -37.82 -1.35
N LEU A 282 -1.29 -36.60 -0.80
CA LEU A 282 -2.36 -36.03 0.03
C LEU A 282 -3.36 -35.23 -0.81
N ASP A 283 -3.51 -35.55 -2.10
CA ASP A 283 -4.41 -34.86 -3.03
C ASP A 283 -5.88 -35.17 -2.71
N SER A 284 -6.38 -34.47 -1.71
CA SER A 284 -7.77 -34.56 -1.26
C SER A 284 -8.36 -33.16 -1.25
N PHE A 285 -9.68 -33.09 -1.48
CA PHE A 285 -10.48 -31.89 -1.26
C PHE A 285 -10.22 -31.23 0.10
N ILE A 286 -9.78 -31.99 1.11
CA ILE A 286 -9.38 -31.46 2.41
C ILE A 286 -8.16 -30.52 2.30
N VAL A 287 -7.15 -30.85 1.51
CA VAL A 287 -5.97 -29.99 1.28
C VAL A 287 -6.37 -28.72 0.53
N TYR A 288 -7.22 -28.84 -0.48
CA TYR A 288 -7.87 -27.71 -1.15
C TYR A 288 -8.54 -26.79 -0.12
N ALA A 289 -9.44 -27.34 0.72
CA ALA A 289 -10.25 -26.57 1.67
C ALA A 289 -9.39 -25.90 2.74
N VAL A 290 -8.36 -26.57 3.25
CA VAL A 290 -7.43 -26.01 4.25
C VAL A 290 -6.66 -24.84 3.66
N VAL A 291 -6.10 -24.99 2.46
CA VAL A 291 -5.33 -23.90 1.84
C VAL A 291 -6.24 -22.74 1.45
N TYR A 292 -7.41 -23.03 0.90
CA TYR A 292 -8.42 -22.03 0.61
C TYR A 292 -8.82 -21.25 1.88
N ALA A 293 -9.00 -21.94 3.01
CA ALA A 293 -9.26 -21.32 4.31
C ALA A 293 -8.07 -20.49 4.82
N VAL A 294 -6.83 -20.96 4.72
CA VAL A 294 -5.66 -20.16 5.12
C VAL A 294 -5.57 -18.86 4.32
N TYR A 295 -6.01 -18.86 3.08
CA TYR A 295 -5.88 -17.72 2.19
C TYR A 295 -7.06 -16.75 2.23
N PHE A 296 -8.26 -17.25 2.00
CA PHE A 296 -9.46 -16.43 1.84
C PHE A 296 -10.26 -16.25 3.12
N PHE A 297 -10.02 -17.06 4.15
CA PHE A 297 -10.72 -16.84 5.42
C PHE A 297 -10.25 -15.51 6.04
N PRO A 298 -11.18 -14.65 6.49
CA PRO A 298 -10.86 -13.32 6.98
C PRO A 298 -10.25 -13.35 8.39
N TRP A 299 -9.05 -13.94 8.54
CA TRP A 299 -8.33 -14.10 9.81
C TRP A 299 -8.10 -12.78 10.54
N ARG A 300 -7.91 -11.68 9.79
CA ARG A 300 -7.75 -10.33 10.35
C ARG A 300 -9.01 -9.87 11.07
N THR A 301 -10.16 -10.24 10.53
CA THR A 301 -11.48 -9.88 11.05
C THR A 301 -11.83 -10.73 12.27
N VAL A 302 -11.52 -12.03 12.27
CA VAL A 302 -11.64 -12.87 13.47
C VAL A 302 -10.73 -12.37 14.60
N LYS A 303 -9.51 -11.95 14.29
CA LYS A 303 -8.61 -11.30 15.27
C LYS A 303 -9.16 -9.96 15.80
N ALA A 304 -9.91 -9.21 14.99
CA ALA A 304 -10.57 -7.97 15.40
C ALA A 304 -11.81 -8.21 16.26
N LEU A 305 -12.50 -9.35 16.06
CA LEU A 305 -13.66 -9.78 16.87
C LEU A 305 -13.25 -10.44 18.19
N ARG A 306 -11.97 -10.84 18.35
CA ARG A 306 -11.46 -11.50 19.56
C ARG A 306 -11.58 -10.55 20.78
N PRO A 307 -12.24 -10.97 21.89
CA PRO A 307 -12.55 -10.09 23.03
C PRO A 307 -11.33 -9.38 23.64
N GLY A 308 -10.13 -9.99 23.58
CA GLY A 308 -8.90 -9.41 24.13
C GLY A 308 -8.44 -8.12 23.46
N ASN A 309 -8.78 -7.89 22.19
CA ASN A 309 -8.39 -6.67 21.46
C ASN A 309 -9.31 -5.47 21.76
N ARG A 310 -10.50 -5.72 22.35
CA ARG A 310 -11.42 -4.66 22.80
C ARG A 310 -10.86 -3.89 24.01
N ARG A 311 -10.15 -4.56 24.92
CA ARG A 311 -9.55 -3.91 26.11
C ARG A 311 -8.40 -2.96 25.76
N ARG A 312 -7.58 -3.27 24.75
CA ARG A 312 -6.49 -2.39 24.30
C ARG A 312 -6.97 -1.13 23.57
N ARG A 313 -8.08 -1.21 22.83
CA ARG A 313 -8.72 -0.02 22.23
C ARG A 313 -9.48 0.83 23.25
N ALA A 314 -10.11 0.20 24.24
CA ALA A 314 -10.75 0.92 25.35
C ALA A 314 -9.74 1.66 26.25
N ALA A 315 -8.52 1.12 26.41
CA ALA A 315 -7.45 1.77 27.16
C ALA A 315 -6.66 2.83 26.37
N GLN A 316 -6.98 3.05 25.09
CA GLN A 316 -6.28 4.01 24.21
C GLN A 316 -7.20 5.08 23.60
N ALA A 317 -8.50 5.05 23.89
CA ALA A 317 -9.39 6.17 23.62
C ALA A 317 -9.18 7.24 24.70
N PRO A 318 -8.90 8.51 24.33
CA PRO A 318 -8.75 9.59 25.30
C PRO A 318 -10.04 9.86 26.08
#